data_AF-A0A4R4Z5H0-F1
#
_entry.id   AF-A0A4R4Z5H0-F1
#
_cell.length_a   1.000
_cell.length_b   1.000
_cell.length_c   1.000
_cell.angle_alpha   90.00
_cell.angle_beta   90.00
_cell.angle_gamma   90.00
#
_symmetry.space_group_name_H-M   'P 1'
#
loop_
_entity.id
_entity.type
_entity.pdbx_description
1 polymer ?
#
loop_
_entity_poly.entity_id
_entity_poly.type
_entity_poly.pdbx_seq_one_letter_code
_entity_poly.pdbx_strand_id
1 'polypeptide(L)'
;MSEYQYYEFVAVGQPLNAHEQAEVRSLSTRADITATRFVNEYHWGNFRGDPHRMIERYYDAHLYLANWGTRRIMLRLPRKLLDLDVAEQYYVGDEVTGWVTEEHVVLDFMSDDESGDDWDIDPHGSLSAIVGVRGELVAGDHRALYLAWLAGYGTWERDEYSFDRAADDEFEPPVPPGLHTLTAAQRELADFLRLDDDLLAVAAETSPPLEQTTDDPSELIAWVTNLSPAEKDHFLLRVVQDRAATVRMEMLRRFRDETTTAIIPDAPRRTVAELLDKAARRRVEWQRREDAQRAAEQARREKARALALQQRLDKLARDEDDAWSRVDAMIATRKPAEYDAAVTLLTDLRALAERDGRTHEFTQRSTALRQQHARKPSLLVRLDQAHL
;
A
#
# COMPACT_ATOMS: atom_id res chain seq x y z
N MET A 1 -21.17 -13.19 -6.62
CA MET A 1 -19.79 -13.46 -7.09
C MET A 1 -19.41 -14.85 -6.61
N SER A 2 -18.56 -15.58 -7.35
CA SER A 2 -18.06 -16.89 -6.89
C SER A 2 -17.08 -16.68 -5.74
N GLU A 3 -17.16 -17.49 -4.69
CA GLU A 3 -16.19 -17.53 -3.60
C GLU A 3 -14.78 -17.79 -4.15
N TYR A 4 -13.79 -17.03 -3.71
CA TYR A 4 -12.38 -17.24 -4.01
C TYR A 4 -11.56 -17.22 -2.73
N GLN A 5 -10.73 -18.24 -2.57
CA GLN A 5 -9.81 -18.37 -1.43
C GLN A 5 -8.44 -18.84 -1.93
N TYR A 6 -7.40 -18.20 -1.43
CA TYR A 6 -6.01 -18.53 -1.65
C TYR A 6 -5.35 -18.97 -0.34
N TYR A 7 -4.68 -20.11 -0.36
CA TYR A 7 -3.88 -20.62 0.74
C TYR A 7 -2.45 -20.85 0.27
N GLU A 8 -1.48 -20.29 0.98
CA GLU A 8 -0.06 -20.55 0.76
C GLU A 8 0.63 -20.88 2.08
N PHE A 9 1.50 -21.87 2.07
CA PHE A 9 2.37 -22.21 3.20
C PHE A 9 3.81 -22.37 2.72
N VAL A 10 4.76 -21.92 3.53
CA VAL A 10 6.19 -22.00 3.23
C VAL A 10 6.97 -22.55 4.42
N ALA A 11 7.88 -23.48 4.15
CA ALA A 11 8.86 -23.97 5.10
C ALA A 11 10.21 -23.29 4.83
N VAL A 12 10.71 -22.57 5.82
CA VAL A 12 11.91 -21.71 5.75
C VAL A 12 13.07 -22.37 6.48
N GLY A 13 12.82 -22.94 7.66
CA GLY A 13 13.85 -23.52 8.51
C GLY A 13 14.34 -24.87 7.99
N GLN A 14 13.41 -25.74 7.57
CA GLN A 14 13.72 -27.07 7.08
C GLN A 14 12.71 -27.52 6.02
N PRO A 15 13.17 -28.07 4.87
CA PRO A 15 12.26 -28.67 3.89
C PRO A 15 11.56 -29.92 4.44
N LEU A 16 10.31 -30.11 4.03
CA LEU A 16 9.52 -31.30 4.33
C LEU A 16 10.14 -32.55 3.71
N ASN A 17 10.20 -33.62 4.49
CA ASN A 17 10.61 -34.93 4.01
C ASN A 17 9.48 -35.61 3.19
N ALA A 18 9.79 -36.76 2.57
CA ALA A 18 8.85 -37.44 1.69
C ALA A 18 7.57 -37.95 2.40
N HIS A 19 7.67 -38.27 3.70
CA HIS A 19 6.53 -38.69 4.51
C HIS A 19 5.60 -37.51 4.80
N GLU A 20 6.16 -36.38 5.25
CA GLU A 20 5.43 -35.14 5.52
C GLU A 20 4.73 -34.62 4.24
N GLN A 21 5.40 -34.68 3.09
CA GLN A 21 4.79 -34.31 1.81
C GLN A 21 3.60 -35.22 1.44
N ALA A 22 3.68 -36.53 1.73
CA ALA A 22 2.57 -37.45 1.50
C ALA A 22 1.39 -37.18 2.44
N GLU A 23 1.66 -36.84 3.70
CA GLU A 23 0.62 -36.45 4.67
C GLU A 23 -0.11 -35.18 4.21
N VAL A 24 0.63 -34.12 3.86
CA VAL A 24 0.03 -32.87 3.40
C VAL A 24 -0.72 -33.06 2.08
N ARG A 25 -0.20 -33.90 1.17
CA ARG A 25 -0.90 -34.27 -0.08
C ARG A 25 -2.26 -34.95 0.16
N SER A 26 -2.44 -35.64 1.28
CA SER A 26 -3.72 -36.25 1.63
C SER A 26 -4.81 -35.21 1.97
N LEU A 27 -4.41 -33.98 2.36
CA LEU A 27 -5.32 -32.89 2.71
C LEU A 27 -5.88 -32.15 1.49
N SER A 28 -5.13 -32.10 0.39
CA SER A 28 -5.58 -31.51 -0.87
C SER A 28 -5.02 -32.22 -2.09
N THR A 29 -5.93 -32.66 -2.96
CA THR A 29 -5.59 -33.25 -4.26
C THR A 29 -5.25 -32.21 -5.32
N ARG A 30 -5.66 -30.95 -5.13
CA ARG A 30 -5.50 -29.85 -6.10
C ARG A 30 -4.32 -28.94 -5.81
N ALA A 31 -3.77 -29.01 -4.60
CA ALA A 31 -2.69 -28.13 -4.19
C ALA A 31 -1.39 -28.40 -4.96
N ASP A 32 -0.63 -27.35 -5.24
CA ASP A 32 0.76 -27.47 -5.66
C ASP A 32 1.65 -27.63 -4.43
N ILE A 33 2.31 -28.78 -4.30
CA ILE A 33 3.10 -29.13 -3.11
C ILE A 33 4.51 -29.49 -3.54
N THR A 34 5.47 -28.86 -2.86
CA THR A 34 6.91 -29.12 -2.94
C THR A 34 7.46 -29.33 -1.53
N ALA A 35 8.76 -29.61 -1.43
CA ALA A 35 9.43 -29.74 -0.13
C ALA A 35 9.38 -28.46 0.72
N THR A 36 9.18 -27.29 0.14
CA THR A 36 9.21 -26.01 0.87
C THR A 36 7.95 -25.17 0.73
N ARG A 37 6.99 -25.60 -0.08
CA ARG A 37 5.81 -24.79 -0.42
C ARG A 37 4.57 -25.65 -0.62
N PHE A 38 3.44 -25.15 -0.16
CA PHE A 38 2.10 -25.63 -0.47
C PHE A 38 1.26 -24.45 -0.94
N VAL A 39 0.57 -24.58 -2.08
CA VAL A 39 -0.35 -23.57 -2.61
C VAL A 39 -1.65 -24.22 -2.97
N ASN A 40 -2.77 -23.59 -2.66
CA ASN A 40 -4.06 -24.10 -3.06
C ASN A 40 -5.07 -22.97 -3.25
N GLU A 41 -5.81 -23.05 -4.34
CA GLU A 41 -6.82 -22.08 -4.73
C GLU A 41 -8.19 -22.76 -4.81
N TYR A 42 -9.19 -22.08 -4.26
CA TYR A 42 -10.58 -22.52 -4.28
C TYR A 42 -11.44 -21.46 -4.95
N HIS A 43 -12.26 -21.89 -5.91
CA HIS A 43 -13.32 -21.08 -6.51
C HIS A 43 -14.73 -21.54 -6.07
N TRP A 44 -14.79 -22.57 -5.22
CA TRP A 44 -15.99 -23.11 -4.58
C TRP A 44 -15.60 -24.08 -3.44
N GLY A 45 -16.25 -23.94 -2.28
CA GLY A 45 -15.98 -24.75 -1.09
C GLY A 45 -14.67 -24.37 -0.38
N ASN A 46 -14.35 -25.09 0.70
CA ASN A 46 -13.25 -24.71 1.61
C ASN A 46 -12.11 -25.72 1.62
N PHE A 47 -10.95 -25.25 2.08
CA PHE A 47 -9.83 -26.10 2.44
C PHE A 47 -10.23 -27.11 3.52
N ARG A 48 -9.88 -28.39 3.32
CA ARG A 48 -10.24 -29.48 4.24
C ARG A 48 -9.24 -29.68 5.38
N GLY A 49 -8.05 -29.10 5.26
CA GLY A 49 -7.06 -29.10 6.32
C GLY A 49 -7.32 -28.00 7.33
N ASP A 50 -6.54 -28.03 8.40
CA ASP A 50 -6.55 -27.03 9.45
C ASP A 50 -5.24 -26.22 9.36
N PRO A 51 -5.29 -24.93 8.99
CA PRO A 51 -4.11 -24.07 8.86
C PRO A 51 -3.25 -24.03 10.14
N HIS A 52 -3.87 -24.06 11.33
CA HIS A 52 -3.14 -24.07 12.60
C HIS A 52 -2.29 -25.32 12.72
N ARG A 53 -2.87 -26.50 12.48
CA ARG A 53 -2.13 -27.77 12.51
C ARG A 53 -1.04 -27.84 11.44
N MET A 54 -1.27 -27.24 10.28
CA MET A 54 -0.27 -27.21 9.20
C MET A 54 0.95 -26.39 9.59
N ILE A 55 0.74 -25.24 10.21
CA ILE A 55 1.82 -24.40 10.72
C ILE A 55 2.55 -25.09 11.88
N GLU A 56 1.83 -25.62 12.85
CA GLU A 56 2.46 -26.27 14.02
C GLU A 56 3.39 -27.42 13.64
N ARG A 57 3.03 -28.20 12.61
CA ARG A 57 3.73 -29.44 12.26
C ARG A 57 4.71 -29.31 11.10
N TYR A 58 4.38 -28.55 10.06
CA TYR A 58 5.07 -28.68 8.77
C TYR A 58 5.68 -27.37 8.26
N TYR A 59 5.02 -26.23 8.49
CA TYR A 59 5.37 -24.98 7.81
C TYR A 59 5.80 -23.87 8.79
N ASP A 60 6.56 -22.89 8.29
CA ASP A 60 7.06 -21.76 9.08
C ASP A 60 6.25 -20.48 8.88
N ALA A 61 5.55 -20.38 7.75
CA ALA A 61 4.71 -19.23 7.45
C ALA A 61 3.49 -19.65 6.62
N HIS A 62 2.37 -18.98 6.84
CA HIS A 62 1.12 -19.19 6.12
C HIS A 62 0.53 -17.85 5.71
N LEU A 63 -0.01 -17.79 4.49
CA LEU A 63 -0.83 -16.69 4.01
C LEU A 63 -2.19 -17.23 3.55
N TYR A 64 -3.25 -16.54 3.96
CA TYR A 64 -4.61 -16.76 3.51
C TYR A 64 -5.21 -15.45 3.00
N LEU A 65 -5.89 -15.51 1.87
CA LEU A 65 -6.62 -14.39 1.28
C LEU A 65 -7.95 -14.88 0.76
N ALA A 66 -9.02 -14.14 1.03
CA ALA A 66 -10.34 -14.42 0.52
C ALA A 66 -10.98 -13.20 -0.14
N ASN A 67 -11.78 -13.46 -1.17
CA ASN A 67 -12.52 -12.40 -1.88
C ASN A 67 -13.78 -11.92 -1.16
N TRP A 68 -13.86 -12.08 0.15
CA TRP A 68 -14.83 -11.42 1.03
C TRP A 68 -14.14 -10.57 2.11
N GLY A 69 -12.82 -10.36 2.01
CA GLY A 69 -12.11 -9.30 2.73
C GLY A 69 -11.00 -9.82 3.61
N THR A 70 -11.11 -11.07 4.05
CA THR A 70 -10.20 -11.66 5.03
C THR A 70 -8.81 -11.88 4.46
N ARG A 71 -7.82 -11.29 5.12
CA ARG A 71 -6.38 -11.49 4.91
C ARG A 71 -5.78 -11.97 6.20
N ARG A 72 -4.98 -13.03 6.15
CA ARG A 72 -4.34 -13.59 7.33
C ARG A 72 -2.93 -14.04 7.03
N ILE A 73 -2.02 -13.77 7.95
CA ILE A 73 -0.65 -14.28 7.91
C ILE A 73 -0.29 -14.88 9.26
N MET A 74 0.27 -16.09 9.24
CA MET A 74 0.82 -16.73 10.43
C MET A 74 2.32 -16.92 10.29
N LEU A 75 3.06 -16.68 11.37
CA LEU A 75 4.51 -16.84 11.43
C LEU A 75 4.89 -17.72 12.62
N ARG A 76 5.53 -18.86 12.35
CA ARG A 76 6.06 -19.77 13.37
C ARG A 76 7.52 -19.48 13.64
N LEU A 77 7.83 -19.29 14.92
CA LEU A 77 9.14 -18.89 15.42
C LEU A 77 9.60 -19.89 16.49
N PRO A 78 10.90 -20.19 16.61
CA PRO A 78 11.40 -21.00 17.72
C PRO A 78 11.13 -20.29 19.05
N ARG A 79 10.56 -20.99 20.03
CA ARG A 79 10.16 -20.41 21.32
C ARG A 79 11.31 -19.77 22.09
N LYS A 80 12.54 -20.22 21.87
CA LYS A 80 13.74 -19.65 22.51
C LYS A 80 14.13 -18.28 21.95
N LEU A 81 13.57 -17.86 20.82
CA LEU A 81 14.01 -16.69 20.07
C LEU A 81 13.03 -15.51 20.11
N LEU A 82 11.78 -15.74 20.51
CA LEU A 82 10.81 -14.68 20.80
C LEU A 82 10.22 -14.93 22.19
N ASP A 83 10.31 -13.93 23.06
CA ASP A 83 9.62 -13.96 24.34
C ASP A 83 8.13 -13.66 24.14
N LEU A 84 7.26 -14.51 24.67
CA LEU A 84 5.82 -14.36 24.50
C LEU A 84 5.32 -13.10 25.21
N ASP A 85 5.91 -12.77 26.37
CA ASP A 85 5.55 -11.58 27.14
C ASP A 85 5.82 -10.28 26.35
N VAL A 86 6.73 -10.33 25.37
CA VAL A 86 6.98 -9.22 24.44
C VAL A 86 5.93 -9.20 23.33
N ALA A 87 5.57 -10.35 22.77
CA ALA A 87 4.58 -10.45 21.71
C ALA A 87 3.16 -10.06 22.20
N GLU A 88 2.79 -10.48 23.41
CA GLU A 88 1.50 -10.20 24.04
C GLU A 88 1.23 -8.71 24.23
N GLN A 89 2.28 -7.88 24.36
CA GLN A 89 2.13 -6.42 24.44
C GLN A 89 1.53 -5.83 23.16
N TYR A 90 1.64 -6.52 22.03
CA TYR A 90 1.14 -6.08 20.73
C TYR A 90 -0.14 -6.81 20.31
N TYR A 91 -0.77 -7.58 21.19
CA TYR A 91 -2.03 -8.24 20.86
C TYR A 91 -3.18 -7.24 20.78
N VAL A 92 -4.08 -7.50 19.83
CA VAL A 92 -5.26 -6.68 19.55
C VAL A 92 -6.38 -7.63 19.18
N GLY A 93 -7.44 -7.67 20.00
CA GLY A 93 -8.64 -8.45 19.73
C GLY A 93 -8.37 -9.84 19.18
N ASP A 94 -8.97 -10.12 18.02
CA ASP A 94 -8.72 -11.34 17.22
C ASP A 94 -7.77 -11.05 16.03
N GLU A 95 -7.43 -9.78 15.80
CA GLU A 95 -6.60 -9.29 14.69
C GLU A 95 -5.12 -9.61 14.88
N VAL A 96 -4.61 -9.51 16.10
CA VAL A 96 -3.21 -9.80 16.43
C VAL A 96 -3.18 -10.70 17.64
N THR A 97 -2.90 -11.98 17.38
CA THR A 97 -2.86 -13.01 18.43
C THR A 97 -1.63 -13.88 18.27
N GLY A 98 -1.42 -14.77 19.23
CA GLY A 98 -0.39 -15.78 19.12
C GLY A 98 -0.55 -16.83 20.19
N TRP A 99 0.04 -18.00 19.94
CA TRP A 99 0.00 -19.13 20.85
C TRP A 99 1.33 -19.87 20.91
N VAL A 100 1.47 -20.67 21.96
CA VAL A 100 2.69 -21.42 22.23
C VAL A 100 2.43 -22.92 22.08
N THR A 101 3.33 -23.57 21.37
CA THR A 101 3.48 -25.03 21.33
C THR A 101 4.68 -25.43 22.20
N GLU A 102 4.98 -26.73 22.29
CA GLU A 102 6.13 -27.19 23.08
C GLU A 102 7.46 -26.53 22.64
N GLU A 103 7.66 -26.36 21.33
CA GLU A 103 8.92 -25.89 20.74
C GLU A 103 8.85 -24.52 20.05
N HIS A 104 7.64 -24.05 19.71
CA HIS A 104 7.44 -22.88 18.86
C HIS A 104 6.44 -21.89 19.45
N VAL A 105 6.59 -20.63 19.07
CA VAL A 105 5.55 -19.59 19.19
C VAL A 105 5.00 -19.37 17.78
N VAL A 106 3.68 -19.27 17.65
CA VAL A 106 3.02 -18.89 16.39
C VAL A 106 2.36 -17.54 16.60
N LEU A 107 2.69 -16.59 15.75
CA LEU A 107 2.01 -15.30 15.65
C LEU A 107 1.00 -15.36 14.52
N ASP A 108 -0.13 -14.69 14.71
CA ASP A 108 -1.26 -14.73 13.80
C ASP A 108 -1.84 -13.33 13.65
N PHE A 109 -1.71 -12.80 12.44
CA PHE A 109 -2.15 -11.46 12.09
C PHE A 109 -3.27 -11.57 11.06
N MET A 110 -4.39 -10.92 11.35
CA MET A 110 -5.60 -10.94 10.56
C MET A 110 -6.04 -9.51 10.28
N SER A 111 -6.52 -9.28 9.06
CA SER A 111 -7.17 -8.06 8.62
C SER A 111 -8.44 -8.46 7.89
N ASP A 112 -9.59 -8.08 8.42
CA ASP A 112 -10.87 -8.31 7.78
C ASP A 112 -11.46 -7.00 7.26
N ASP A 113 -12.18 -7.08 6.14
CA ASP A 113 -12.76 -5.91 5.48
C ASP A 113 -14.03 -6.31 4.74
N GLU A 114 -15.17 -6.18 5.43
CA GLU A 114 -16.47 -6.57 4.92
C GLU A 114 -17.00 -5.64 3.81
N SER A 115 -16.35 -4.50 3.55
CA SER A 115 -16.78 -3.54 2.50
C SER A 115 -16.77 -4.17 1.11
N GLY A 116 -15.81 -5.05 0.89
CA GLY A 116 -15.71 -5.83 -0.33
C GLY A 116 -15.38 -5.03 -1.59
N ASP A 117 -14.55 -4.01 -1.45
CA ASP A 117 -14.15 -3.13 -2.56
C ASP A 117 -12.74 -3.46 -3.13
N ASP A 118 -11.94 -4.30 -2.45
CA ASP A 118 -10.54 -4.57 -2.79
C ASP A 118 -10.29 -6.04 -3.21
N TRP A 119 -10.75 -6.40 -4.42
CA TRP A 119 -10.67 -7.78 -4.97
C TRP A 119 -9.59 -8.01 -6.03
N ASP A 120 -8.87 -6.98 -6.46
CA ASP A 120 -7.87 -7.05 -7.55
C ASP A 120 -6.45 -7.39 -7.03
N ILE A 121 -6.36 -8.12 -5.92
CA ILE A 121 -5.07 -8.55 -5.36
C ILE A 121 -4.69 -9.89 -5.96
N ASP A 122 -3.61 -9.88 -6.74
CA ASP A 122 -2.87 -11.10 -7.06
C ASP A 122 -2.11 -11.55 -5.79
N PRO A 123 -2.52 -12.67 -5.15
CA PRO A 123 -1.87 -13.13 -3.93
C PRO A 123 -0.50 -13.78 -4.20
N HIS A 124 -0.16 -14.03 -5.46
CA HIS A 124 1.08 -14.71 -5.80
C HIS A 124 2.31 -13.87 -5.47
N GLY A 125 3.15 -14.39 -4.58
CA GLY A 125 4.41 -13.76 -4.20
C GLY A 125 4.33 -12.92 -2.93
N SER A 126 3.13 -12.58 -2.44
CA SER A 126 2.97 -11.80 -1.20
C SER A 126 3.63 -12.50 -0.01
N LEU A 127 3.41 -13.81 0.18
CA LEU A 127 4.04 -14.54 1.28
C LEU A 127 5.57 -14.53 1.16
N SER A 128 6.10 -14.64 -0.07
CA SER A 128 7.56 -14.60 -0.28
C SER A 128 8.17 -13.22 -0.01
N ALA A 129 7.41 -12.15 -0.22
CA ALA A 129 7.83 -10.79 0.08
C ALA A 129 7.80 -10.52 1.59
N ILE A 130 6.81 -11.07 2.30
CA ILE A 130 6.60 -10.85 3.74
C ILE A 130 7.46 -11.77 4.62
N VAL A 131 7.79 -13.00 4.18
CA VAL A 131 8.43 -14.03 5.04
C VAL A 131 9.76 -13.58 5.65
N GLY A 132 10.42 -12.58 5.08
CA GLY A 132 11.62 -11.93 5.64
C GLY A 132 11.41 -11.41 7.07
N VAL A 133 10.19 -10.97 7.41
CA VAL A 133 9.78 -10.53 8.75
C VAL A 133 10.07 -11.58 9.82
N ARG A 134 9.94 -12.87 9.50
CA ARG A 134 10.25 -13.94 10.45
C ARG A 134 11.71 -13.87 10.92
N GLY A 135 12.65 -13.59 10.01
CA GLY A 135 14.06 -13.44 10.33
C GLY A 135 14.34 -12.19 11.17
N GLU A 136 13.61 -11.11 10.89
CA GLU A 136 13.69 -9.85 11.64
C GLU A 136 13.18 -10.00 13.08
N LEU A 137 12.02 -10.65 13.27
CA LEU A 137 11.45 -10.96 14.59
C LEU A 137 12.39 -11.84 15.42
N VAL A 138 12.98 -12.87 14.83
CA VAL A 138 13.98 -13.71 15.50
C VAL A 138 15.23 -12.90 15.87
N ALA A 139 15.55 -11.87 15.10
CA ALA A 139 16.63 -10.94 15.41
C ALA A 139 16.27 -9.98 16.55
N GLY A 140 15.02 -9.91 17.01
CA GLY A 140 14.56 -8.94 18.01
C GLY A 140 14.12 -7.61 17.40
N ASP A 141 13.88 -7.55 16.09
CA ASP A 141 13.21 -6.42 15.46
C ASP A 141 11.69 -6.58 15.60
N HIS A 142 11.12 -5.88 16.58
CA HIS A 142 9.69 -5.94 16.90
C HIS A 142 8.82 -5.02 16.03
N ARG A 143 9.38 -4.35 15.02
CA ARG A 143 8.60 -3.46 14.14
C ARG A 143 7.41 -4.16 13.50
N ALA A 144 7.56 -5.42 13.10
CA ALA A 144 6.45 -6.17 12.52
C ALA A 144 5.28 -6.41 13.49
N LEU A 145 5.55 -6.65 14.78
CA LEU A 145 4.50 -6.76 15.81
C LEU A 145 3.77 -5.43 15.96
N TYR A 146 4.50 -4.33 16.00
CA TYR A 146 3.93 -3.00 16.11
C TYR A 146 3.13 -2.58 14.86
N LEU A 147 3.59 -2.93 13.64
CA LEU A 147 2.85 -2.71 12.41
C LEU A 147 1.53 -3.49 12.38
N ALA A 148 1.54 -4.74 12.86
CA ALA A 148 0.32 -5.54 12.99
C ALA A 148 -0.63 -4.93 14.04
N TRP A 149 -0.12 -4.47 15.18
CA TRP A 149 -0.89 -3.78 16.21
C TRP A 149 -1.57 -2.51 15.67
N LEU A 150 -0.83 -1.68 14.92
CA LEU A 150 -1.40 -0.50 14.26
C LEU A 150 -2.49 -0.90 13.26
N ALA A 151 -2.28 -1.96 12.48
CA ALA A 151 -3.26 -2.42 11.49
C ALA A 151 -4.54 -2.96 12.16
N GLY A 152 -4.42 -3.65 13.30
CA GLY A 152 -5.55 -4.09 14.12
C GLY A 152 -6.41 -2.90 14.54
N TYR A 153 -5.81 -1.90 15.17
CA TYR A 153 -6.53 -0.69 15.60
C TYR A 153 -6.99 0.23 14.47
N GLY A 154 -6.29 0.23 13.32
CA GLY A 154 -6.73 0.93 12.12
C GLY A 154 -8.03 0.37 11.55
N THR A 155 -8.40 -0.87 11.89
CA THR A 155 -9.72 -1.43 11.56
C THR A 155 -10.84 -0.73 12.32
N TRP A 156 -10.56 -0.15 13.48
CA TRP A 156 -11.54 0.56 14.30
C TRP A 156 -12.07 1.85 13.66
N GLU A 157 -11.28 2.49 12.80
CA GLU A 157 -11.74 3.65 12.02
C GLU A 157 -12.65 3.27 10.85
N ARG A 158 -12.64 1.99 10.44
CA ARG A 158 -13.51 1.46 9.37
C ARG A 158 -14.86 0.99 9.90
N ASP A 159 -14.92 0.57 11.16
CA ASP A 159 -16.14 0.18 11.86
C ASP A 159 -16.10 0.65 13.33
N GLU A 160 -16.83 1.72 13.65
CA GLU A 160 -16.96 2.31 15.01
C GLU A 160 -17.50 1.32 16.06
N TYR A 161 -18.01 0.14 15.65
CA TYR A 161 -18.50 -0.91 16.54
C TYR A 161 -17.54 -2.10 16.69
N SER A 162 -16.39 -2.11 16.01
CA SER A 162 -15.47 -3.27 16.01
C SER A 162 -14.76 -3.50 17.35
N PHE A 163 -14.61 -2.48 18.19
CA PHE A 163 -14.16 -2.63 19.59
C PHE A 163 -15.09 -1.90 20.58
N ASP A 164 -15.12 -2.39 21.82
CA ASP A 164 -15.81 -1.71 22.93
C ASP A 164 -15.11 -0.38 23.26
N ARG A 165 -15.84 0.62 23.77
CA ARG A 165 -15.26 1.93 24.15
C ARG A 165 -14.13 1.83 25.17
N ALA A 166 -14.02 0.71 25.87
CA ALA A 166 -12.89 0.43 26.77
C ALA A 166 -11.53 0.39 26.02
N ALA A 167 -11.52 0.12 24.71
CA ALA A 167 -10.31 0.14 23.89
C ALA A 167 -9.78 1.57 23.64
N ASP A 168 -10.59 2.62 23.85
CA ASP A 168 -10.16 4.02 23.69
C ASP A 168 -9.05 4.40 24.69
N ASP A 169 -9.12 3.78 25.89
CA ASP A 169 -8.22 4.03 27.01
C ASP A 169 -7.01 3.08 27.01
N GLU A 170 -6.89 2.18 26.01
CA GLU A 170 -5.71 1.33 25.89
C GLU A 170 -4.48 2.17 25.54
N PHE A 171 -3.37 1.83 26.21
CA PHE A 171 -2.11 2.51 25.99
C PHE A 171 -1.38 1.89 24.82
N GLU A 172 -0.76 2.75 24.03
CA GLU A 172 0.16 2.31 23.01
C GLU A 172 1.30 1.46 23.61
N PRO A 173 1.63 0.31 22.99
CA PRO A 173 2.77 -0.51 23.41
C PRO A 173 4.10 0.20 23.12
N PRO A 174 5.24 -0.34 23.59
CA PRO A 174 6.54 0.25 23.31
C PRO A 174 6.78 0.43 21.81
N VAL A 175 7.03 1.67 21.39
CA VAL A 175 7.28 2.00 19.98
C VAL A 175 8.69 1.54 19.60
N PRO A 176 8.83 0.61 18.64
CA PRO A 176 10.13 0.14 18.23
C PRO A 176 10.91 1.24 17.47
N PRO A 177 12.25 1.23 17.53
CA PRO A 177 13.07 2.17 16.77
C PRO A 177 12.98 1.91 15.26
N GLY A 178 13.08 2.96 14.46
CA GLY A 178 13.26 2.87 13.02
C GLY A 178 11.97 2.70 12.20
N LEU A 179 10.83 3.20 12.67
CA LEU A 179 9.58 3.19 11.88
C LEU A 179 9.65 4.06 10.63
N HIS A 180 10.54 5.06 10.59
CA HIS A 180 10.79 5.85 9.38
C HIS A 180 11.53 5.08 8.27
N THR A 181 12.13 3.93 8.58
CA THR A 181 12.97 3.17 7.65
C THR A 181 12.59 1.69 7.67
N LEU A 182 11.35 1.40 7.25
CA LEU A 182 10.85 0.03 7.14
C LEU A 182 11.63 -0.77 6.09
N THR A 183 11.88 -2.05 6.36
CA THR A 183 12.42 -2.99 5.36
C THR A 183 11.39 -3.30 4.28
N ALA A 184 11.81 -3.92 3.17
CA ALA A 184 10.87 -4.33 2.12
C ALA A 184 9.80 -5.29 2.68
N ALA A 185 10.22 -6.29 3.47
CA ALA A 185 9.29 -7.26 4.06
C ALA A 185 8.30 -6.61 5.04
N GLN A 186 8.72 -5.59 5.80
CA GLN A 186 7.85 -4.84 6.70
C GLN A 186 6.82 -3.99 5.97
N ARG A 187 7.20 -3.37 4.84
CA ARG A 187 6.24 -2.62 4.00
C ARG A 187 5.21 -3.56 3.40
N GLU A 188 5.66 -4.69 2.85
CA GLU A 188 4.76 -5.71 2.30
C GLU A 188 3.80 -6.27 3.36
N LEU A 189 4.26 -6.43 4.61
CA LEU A 189 3.38 -6.79 5.73
C LEU A 189 2.34 -5.70 6.02
N ALA A 190 2.77 -4.44 6.11
CA ALA A 190 1.89 -3.30 6.36
C ALA A 190 0.81 -3.17 5.27
N ASP A 191 1.22 -3.25 4.00
CA ASP A 191 0.33 -3.19 2.84
C ASP A 191 -0.66 -4.37 2.85
N PHE A 192 -0.17 -5.58 3.13
CA PHE A 192 -1.01 -6.78 3.21
C PHE A 192 -2.08 -6.66 4.30
N LEU A 193 -1.72 -6.14 5.48
CA LEU A 193 -2.64 -5.93 6.61
C LEU A 193 -3.52 -4.67 6.47
N ARG A 194 -3.40 -3.92 5.36
CA ARG A 194 -4.11 -2.65 5.11
C ARG A 194 -3.83 -1.60 6.20
N LEU A 195 -2.58 -1.49 6.61
CA LEU A 195 -2.18 -0.44 7.54
C LEU A 195 -2.32 0.93 6.86
N ASP A 196 -2.97 1.87 7.55
CA ASP A 196 -3.10 3.25 7.07
C ASP A 196 -1.77 4.02 7.15
N ASP A 197 -1.37 4.64 6.04
CA ASP A 197 -0.11 5.37 5.91
C ASP A 197 -0.02 6.58 6.85
N ASP A 198 -1.14 7.27 7.10
CA ASP A 198 -1.17 8.43 7.99
C ASP A 198 -1.06 7.99 9.46
N LEU A 199 -1.67 6.86 9.82
CA LEU A 199 -1.53 6.21 11.12
C LEU A 199 -0.08 5.79 11.36
N LEU A 200 0.55 5.13 10.38
CA LEU A 200 1.97 4.80 10.43
C LEU A 200 2.86 6.06 10.55
N ALA A 201 2.53 7.13 9.83
CA ALA A 201 3.29 8.37 9.89
C ALA A 201 3.21 9.04 11.27
N VAL A 202 2.02 9.08 11.89
CA VAL A 202 1.83 9.59 13.26
C VAL A 202 2.51 8.68 14.28
N ALA A 203 2.45 7.37 14.06
CA ALA A 203 3.15 6.40 14.89
C ALA A 203 4.67 6.66 14.90
N ALA A 204 5.24 6.89 13.73
CA ALA A 204 6.66 7.10 13.54
C ALA A 204 7.19 8.40 14.19
N GLU A 205 6.36 9.41 14.45
CA GLU A 205 6.79 10.67 15.11
C GLU A 205 7.42 10.46 16.50
N THR A 206 7.04 9.39 17.19
CA THR A 206 7.59 9.01 18.50
C THR A 206 8.59 7.85 18.41
N SER A 207 8.88 7.34 17.21
CA SER A 207 9.82 6.24 17.00
C SER A 207 11.27 6.73 17.15
N PRO A 208 12.07 6.10 18.02
CA PRO A 208 13.48 6.41 18.10
C PRO A 208 14.22 6.09 16.77
N PRO A 209 15.31 6.79 16.43
CA PRO A 209 16.09 6.48 15.24
C PRO A 209 16.74 5.09 15.33
N LEU A 210 16.85 4.41 14.18
CA LEU A 210 17.44 3.06 14.08
C LEU A 210 18.93 3.02 14.48
N GLU A 211 19.61 4.16 14.47
CA GLU A 211 21.04 4.33 14.76
C GLU A 211 21.44 3.92 16.19
N GLN A 212 20.48 3.72 17.10
CA GLN A 212 20.72 3.15 18.44
C GLN A 212 20.72 1.61 18.48
N THR A 213 20.46 0.94 17.34
CA THR A 213 20.36 -0.54 17.24
C THR A 213 21.22 -1.13 16.11
N THR A 214 21.96 -0.30 15.38
CA THR A 214 22.90 -0.83 14.40
C THR A 214 24.06 -1.41 15.18
N ASP A 215 24.23 -2.73 15.13
CA ASP A 215 25.34 -3.43 15.77
C ASP A 215 26.66 -2.77 15.32
N ASP A 216 27.21 -1.82 16.10
CA ASP A 216 28.51 -1.25 15.80
C ASP A 216 29.47 -2.43 15.73
N PRO A 217 30.14 -2.67 14.59
CA PRO A 217 31.08 -3.78 14.47
C PRO A 217 32.10 -3.80 15.61
N SER A 218 32.44 -2.61 16.14
CA SER A 218 33.35 -2.42 17.27
C SER A 218 32.75 -2.91 18.60
N GLU A 219 31.47 -2.63 18.86
CA GLU A 219 30.75 -3.10 20.05
C GLU A 219 30.47 -4.60 19.97
N LEU A 220 30.11 -5.11 18.79
CA LEU A 220 29.92 -6.54 18.58
C LEU A 220 31.24 -7.30 18.77
N ILE A 221 32.37 -6.78 18.27
CA ILE A 221 33.70 -7.33 18.54
C ILE A 221 33.99 -7.33 20.04
N ALA A 222 33.74 -6.21 20.75
CA ALA A 222 33.96 -6.10 22.18
C ALA A 222 33.11 -7.12 22.97
N TRP A 223 31.84 -7.25 22.62
CA TRP A 223 30.92 -8.24 23.21
C TRP A 223 31.39 -9.67 22.96
N VAL A 224 31.71 -10.03 21.71
CA VAL A 224 32.25 -11.36 21.39
C VAL A 224 33.54 -11.62 22.15
N THR A 225 34.41 -10.61 22.34
CA THR A 225 35.64 -10.81 23.13
C THR A 225 35.36 -11.08 24.61
N ASN A 226 34.31 -10.48 25.18
CA ASN A 226 33.91 -10.66 26.58
C ASN A 226 33.23 -12.02 26.86
N LEU A 227 32.74 -12.73 25.84
CA LEU A 227 32.21 -14.09 26.02
C LEU A 227 33.29 -15.05 26.55
N SER A 228 32.90 -15.94 27.46
CA SER A 228 33.81 -16.94 28.02
C SER A 228 34.27 -17.95 26.96
N PRO A 229 35.44 -18.59 27.13
CA PRO A 229 35.90 -19.64 26.21
C PRO A 229 34.87 -20.77 26.05
N ALA A 230 34.17 -21.15 27.12
CA ALA A 230 33.14 -22.20 27.07
C ALA A 230 31.92 -21.82 26.21
N GLU A 231 31.49 -20.55 26.25
CA GLU A 231 30.39 -20.06 25.41
C GLU A 231 30.80 -19.99 23.94
N LYS A 232 32.03 -19.52 23.67
CA LYS A 232 32.60 -19.50 22.31
C LYS A 232 32.67 -20.92 21.74
N ASP A 233 33.19 -21.88 22.50
CA ASP A 233 33.27 -23.28 22.10
C ASP A 233 31.87 -23.88 21.87
N HIS A 234 30.88 -23.53 22.71
CA HIS A 234 29.50 -23.97 22.54
C HIS A 234 28.89 -23.46 21.22
N PHE A 235 29.04 -22.18 20.90
CA PHE A 235 28.54 -21.60 19.65
C PHE A 235 29.25 -22.21 18.43
N LEU A 236 30.57 -22.36 18.48
CA LEU A 236 31.35 -22.96 17.38
C LEU A 236 30.97 -24.42 17.13
N LEU A 237 30.79 -25.23 18.19
CA LEU A 237 30.30 -26.60 18.07
C LEU A 237 28.93 -26.67 17.40
N ARG A 238 28.03 -25.74 17.72
CA ARG A 238 26.70 -25.67 17.09
C ARG A 238 26.76 -25.21 15.63
N VAL A 239 27.70 -24.34 15.25
CA VAL A 239 27.92 -23.98 13.85
C VAL A 239 28.39 -25.20 13.04
N VAL A 240 29.29 -26.01 13.61
CA VAL A 240 29.77 -27.26 12.97
C VAL A 240 28.64 -28.30 12.82
N GLN A 241 27.62 -28.25 13.69
CA GLN A 241 26.42 -29.11 13.61
C GLN A 241 25.34 -28.59 12.62
N ASP A 242 25.72 -27.74 11.66
CA ASP A 242 24.84 -27.15 10.65
C ASP A 242 23.71 -26.26 11.23
N ARG A 243 23.90 -25.73 12.45
CA ARG A 243 22.97 -24.78 13.08
C ARG A 243 23.44 -23.33 12.97
N ALA A 244 24.24 -23.01 11.95
CA ALA A 244 24.91 -21.73 11.80
C ALA A 244 23.93 -20.54 11.76
N ALA A 245 22.81 -20.67 11.04
CA ALA A 245 21.79 -19.63 10.98
C ALA A 245 21.17 -19.37 12.36
N THR A 246 20.83 -20.41 13.11
CA THR A 246 20.26 -20.30 14.47
C THR A 246 21.26 -19.68 15.44
N VAL A 247 22.54 -20.10 15.38
CA VAL A 247 23.60 -19.55 16.24
C VAL A 247 23.82 -18.08 15.95
N ARG A 248 23.90 -17.68 14.66
CA ARG A 248 24.03 -16.28 14.28
C ARG A 248 22.90 -15.44 14.85
N MET A 249 21.66 -15.92 14.72
CA MET A 249 20.48 -15.22 15.23
C MET A 249 20.50 -15.08 16.75
N GLU A 250 20.82 -16.16 17.48
CA GLU A 250 20.92 -16.16 18.95
C GLU A 250 21.99 -15.19 19.46
N MET A 251 23.16 -15.15 18.82
CA MET A 251 24.24 -14.24 19.20
C MET A 251 23.88 -12.77 18.97
N LEU A 252 23.25 -12.45 17.84
CA LEU A 252 22.82 -11.08 17.53
C LEU A 252 21.70 -10.60 18.47
N ARG A 253 20.81 -11.50 18.89
CA ARG A 253 19.79 -11.20 19.89
C ARG A 253 20.45 -10.91 21.25
N ARG A 254 21.32 -11.80 21.73
CA ARG A 254 21.96 -11.64 23.04
C ARG A 254 22.85 -10.38 23.09
N PHE A 255 23.55 -10.07 22.00
CA PHE A 255 24.27 -8.82 21.86
C PHE A 255 23.32 -7.61 22.03
N ARG A 256 22.17 -7.62 21.34
CA ARG A 256 21.18 -6.55 21.45
C ARG A 256 20.52 -6.48 22.83
N ASP A 257 20.20 -7.60 23.47
CA ASP A 257 19.64 -7.63 24.83
C ASP A 257 20.62 -7.05 25.86
N GLU A 258 21.93 -7.28 25.68
CA GLU A 258 22.97 -6.80 26.60
C GLU A 258 23.43 -5.37 26.29
N THR A 259 23.24 -4.87 25.07
CA THR A 259 23.73 -3.56 24.60
C THR A 259 22.61 -2.52 24.49
N THR A 260 21.38 -2.95 24.25
CA THR A 260 20.20 -2.07 24.27
C THR A 260 19.91 -1.73 25.72
N THR A 261 20.32 -0.53 26.12
CA THR A 261 19.88 0.05 27.40
C THR A 261 18.35 0.07 27.37
N ALA A 262 17.73 -0.59 28.35
CA ALA A 262 16.28 -0.62 28.52
C ALA A 262 15.68 0.75 28.24
N ILE A 263 14.80 0.82 27.23
CA ILE A 263 14.07 2.03 26.87
C ILE A 263 13.42 2.55 28.16
N ILE A 264 13.82 3.75 28.57
CA ILE A 264 13.42 4.37 29.83
C ILE A 264 11.88 4.41 29.88
N PRO A 265 11.20 3.83 30.88
CA PRO A 265 9.75 3.61 30.83
C PRO A 265 8.86 4.86 31.04
N ASP A 266 9.43 6.06 31.09
CA ASP A 266 8.81 7.18 31.81
C ASP A 266 8.34 8.35 30.92
N ALA A 267 8.27 8.15 29.61
CA ALA A 267 7.53 9.06 28.74
C ALA A 267 6.01 8.76 28.87
N PRO A 268 5.14 9.78 29.01
CA PRO A 268 3.70 9.55 29.05
C PRO A 268 3.26 8.84 27.76
N ARG A 269 2.72 7.62 27.91
CA ARG A 269 2.23 6.82 26.79
C ARG A 269 0.92 7.43 26.27
N ARG A 270 0.85 7.67 24.96
CA ARG A 270 -0.39 8.08 24.30
C ARG A 270 -1.39 6.92 24.33
N THR A 271 -2.67 7.25 24.34
CA THR A 271 -3.71 6.24 24.16
C THR A 271 -3.91 5.92 22.67
N VAL A 272 -4.56 4.80 22.38
CA VAL A 272 -5.00 4.45 21.02
C VAL A 272 -5.88 5.57 20.45
N ALA A 273 -6.83 6.10 21.24
CA ALA A 273 -7.70 7.19 20.79
C ALA A 273 -6.90 8.44 20.36
N GLU A 274 -5.88 8.85 21.12
CA GLU A 274 -5.03 9.98 20.76
C GLU A 274 -4.25 9.75 19.46
N LEU A 275 -3.86 8.50 19.20
CA LEU A 275 -3.15 8.11 17.99
C LEU A 275 -4.07 8.18 16.76
N LEU A 276 -5.28 7.60 16.85
CA LEU A 276 -6.28 7.63 15.78
C LEU A 276 -6.76 9.06 15.50
N ASP A 277 -7.04 9.86 16.53
CA ASP A 277 -7.44 11.27 16.38
C ASP A 277 -6.39 12.09 15.60
N LYS A 278 -5.11 11.85 15.88
CA LYS A 278 -4.01 12.52 15.15
C LYS A 278 -3.93 12.05 13.71
N ALA A 279 -4.11 10.75 13.44
CA ALA A 279 -4.13 10.21 12.08
C ALA A 279 -5.30 10.81 11.27
N ALA A 280 -6.51 10.84 11.83
CA ALA A 280 -7.67 11.43 11.20
C ALA A 280 -7.48 12.93 10.86
N ARG A 281 -6.89 13.72 11.77
CA ARG A 281 -6.57 15.13 11.49
C ARG A 281 -5.57 15.27 10.35
N ARG A 282 -4.55 14.42 10.32
CA ARG A 282 -3.53 14.40 9.29
C ARG A 282 -4.12 14.09 7.91
N ARG A 283 -4.99 13.09 7.80
CA ARG A 283 -5.73 12.77 6.56
C ARG A 283 -6.48 13.99 6.02
N VAL A 284 -7.24 14.67 6.88
CA VAL A 284 -8.00 15.87 6.50
C VAL A 284 -7.08 16.99 6.00
N GLU A 285 -5.92 17.20 6.64
CA GLU A 285 -4.95 18.18 6.17
C GLU A 285 -4.32 17.82 4.82
N TRP A 286 -3.98 16.56 4.61
CA TRP A 286 -3.46 16.05 3.35
C TRP A 286 -4.46 16.21 2.21
N GLN A 287 -5.71 15.78 2.42
CA GLN A 287 -6.78 15.94 1.45
C GLN A 287 -6.97 17.41 1.04
N ARG A 288 -6.98 18.33 2.02
CA ARG A 288 -7.07 19.78 1.76
C ARG A 288 -5.90 20.30 0.92
N ARG A 289 -4.67 19.82 1.18
CA ARG A 289 -3.48 20.20 0.41
C ARG A 289 -3.57 19.69 -1.02
N GLU A 290 -4.00 18.45 -1.21
CA GLU A 290 -4.13 17.84 -2.53
C GLU A 290 -5.23 18.53 -3.36
N ASP A 291 -6.39 18.80 -2.77
CA ASP A 291 -7.48 19.54 -3.41
C ASP A 291 -7.05 20.97 -3.78
N ALA A 292 -6.29 21.64 -2.90
CA ALA A 292 -5.73 22.96 -3.19
C ALA A 292 -4.71 22.93 -4.34
N GLN A 293 -3.87 21.90 -4.42
CA GLN A 293 -2.93 21.71 -5.54
C GLN A 293 -3.68 21.45 -6.85
N ARG A 294 -4.68 20.57 -6.84
CA ARG A 294 -5.54 20.29 -8.01
C ARG A 294 -6.25 21.55 -8.48
N ALA A 295 -6.82 22.34 -7.56
CA ALA A 295 -7.45 23.62 -7.88
C ALA A 295 -6.46 24.65 -8.45
N ALA A 296 -5.26 24.74 -7.87
CA ALA A 296 -4.22 25.64 -8.37
C ALA A 296 -3.74 25.26 -9.78
N GLU A 297 -3.58 23.96 -10.06
CA GLU A 297 -3.22 23.48 -11.38
C GLU A 297 -4.32 23.74 -12.41
N GLN A 298 -5.58 23.49 -12.06
CA GLN A 298 -6.73 23.80 -12.90
C GLN A 298 -6.78 25.31 -13.21
N ALA A 299 -6.66 26.17 -12.20
CA ALA A 299 -6.63 27.62 -12.38
C ALA A 299 -5.46 28.07 -13.27
N ARG A 300 -4.29 27.43 -13.16
CA ARG A 300 -3.14 27.71 -14.04
C ARG A 300 -3.43 27.31 -15.49
N ARG A 301 -4.03 26.14 -15.71
CA ARG A 301 -4.42 25.65 -17.04
C ARG A 301 -5.48 26.57 -17.67
N GLU A 302 -6.46 27.01 -16.89
CA GLU A 302 -7.48 27.96 -17.35
C GLU A 302 -6.89 29.32 -17.71
N LYS A 303 -6.02 29.89 -16.86
CA LYS A 303 -5.30 31.14 -17.18
C LYS A 303 -4.47 31.02 -18.45
N ALA A 304 -3.77 29.89 -18.63
CA ALA A 304 -2.99 29.64 -19.84
C ALA A 304 -3.89 29.53 -21.09
N ARG A 305 -5.03 28.84 -20.99
CA ARG A 305 -6.02 28.75 -22.07
C ARG A 305 -6.62 30.12 -22.41
N ALA A 306 -6.96 30.92 -21.40
CA ALA A 306 -7.48 32.27 -21.58
C ALA A 306 -6.45 33.19 -22.25
N LEU A 307 -5.18 33.13 -21.83
CA LEU A 307 -4.09 33.90 -22.46
C LEU A 307 -3.84 33.45 -23.90
N ALA A 308 -3.83 32.14 -24.17
CA ALA A 308 -3.66 31.61 -25.53
C ALA A 308 -4.84 32.01 -26.44
N LEU A 309 -6.07 32.00 -25.92
CA LEU A 309 -7.23 32.51 -26.63
C LEU A 309 -7.09 34.00 -26.92
N GLN A 310 -6.72 34.82 -25.93
CA GLN A 310 -6.48 36.25 -26.11
C GLN A 310 -5.43 36.52 -27.20
N GLN A 311 -4.29 35.83 -27.17
CA GLN A 311 -3.25 35.97 -28.19
C GLN A 311 -3.73 35.58 -29.60
N ARG A 312 -4.56 34.53 -29.70
CA ARG A 312 -5.20 34.15 -30.99
C ARG A 312 -6.13 35.25 -31.48
N LEU A 313 -6.99 35.79 -30.61
CA LEU A 313 -7.90 36.88 -30.96
C LEU A 313 -7.14 38.16 -31.34
N ASP A 314 -6.05 38.50 -30.65
CA ASP A 314 -5.22 39.65 -30.97
C ASP A 314 -4.52 39.52 -32.33
N LYS A 315 -4.07 38.31 -32.68
CA LYS A 315 -3.54 38.02 -34.01
C LYS A 315 -4.63 38.11 -35.08
N LEU A 316 -5.81 37.57 -34.79
CA LEU A 316 -6.96 37.58 -35.68
C LEU A 316 -7.48 39.00 -35.96
N ALA A 317 -7.44 39.87 -34.95
CA ALA A 317 -7.81 41.28 -35.08
C ALA A 317 -6.93 42.06 -36.06
N ARG A 318 -5.68 41.63 -36.28
CA ARG A 318 -4.76 42.26 -37.24
C ARG A 318 -5.05 41.84 -38.69
N ASP A 319 -5.56 40.63 -38.88
CA ASP A 319 -5.72 39.96 -40.18
C ASP A 319 -7.18 39.51 -40.41
N GLU A 320 -8.17 40.33 -40.05
CA GLU A 320 -9.58 39.92 -40.01
C GLU A 320 -10.14 39.52 -41.38
N ASP A 321 -9.91 40.33 -42.42
CA ASP A 321 -10.40 40.05 -43.78
C ASP A 321 -9.66 38.87 -44.44
N ASP A 322 -8.38 38.68 -44.10
CA ASP A 322 -7.57 37.53 -44.49
C ASP A 322 -8.12 36.24 -43.86
N ALA A 323 -8.60 36.32 -42.62
CA ALA A 323 -9.21 35.19 -41.94
C ALA A 323 -10.55 34.78 -42.56
N TRP A 324 -11.42 35.73 -42.91
CA TRP A 324 -12.65 35.44 -43.67
C TRP A 324 -12.34 34.78 -45.02
N SER A 325 -11.33 35.26 -45.74
CA SER A 325 -10.90 34.66 -47.01
C SER A 325 -10.36 33.22 -46.84
N ARG A 326 -9.68 32.94 -45.72
CA ARG A 326 -9.23 31.57 -45.38
C ARG A 326 -10.40 30.64 -45.06
N VAL A 327 -11.42 31.13 -44.36
CA VAL A 327 -12.66 30.36 -44.12
C VAL A 327 -13.29 29.95 -45.45
N ASP A 328 -13.42 30.87 -46.41
CA ASP A 328 -13.96 30.58 -47.74
C ASP A 328 -13.10 29.55 -48.49
N ALA A 329 -11.78 29.68 -48.43
CA ALA A 329 -10.84 28.75 -49.05
C ALA A 329 -10.93 27.33 -48.44
N MET A 330 -10.97 27.23 -47.10
CA MET A 330 -11.13 25.96 -46.37
C MET A 330 -12.45 25.29 -46.75
N ILE A 331 -13.54 26.05 -46.80
CA ILE A 331 -14.86 25.56 -47.20
C ILE A 331 -14.88 25.14 -48.69
N ALA A 332 -14.08 25.78 -49.56
CA ALA A 332 -13.99 25.41 -50.97
C ALA A 332 -13.32 24.04 -51.20
N THR A 333 -12.40 23.60 -50.32
CA THR A 333 -11.68 22.31 -50.46
C THR A 333 -12.56 21.07 -50.35
N ARG A 334 -13.76 21.19 -49.77
CA ARG A 334 -14.74 20.11 -49.52
C ARG A 334 -14.21 18.92 -48.69
N LYS A 335 -13.20 19.14 -47.85
CA LYS A 335 -12.67 18.09 -46.94
C LYS A 335 -13.28 18.22 -45.54
N PRO A 336 -13.64 17.09 -44.87
CA PRO A 336 -14.20 17.13 -43.51
C PRO A 336 -13.32 17.87 -42.49
N ALA A 337 -12.01 17.57 -42.47
CA ALA A 337 -11.07 18.23 -41.55
C ALA A 337 -10.95 19.75 -41.79
N GLU A 338 -11.09 20.20 -43.04
CA GLU A 338 -11.05 21.64 -43.39
C GLU A 338 -12.35 22.35 -42.99
N TYR A 339 -13.48 21.64 -42.96
CA TYR A 339 -14.72 22.18 -42.38
C TYR A 339 -14.60 22.35 -40.86
N ASP A 340 -13.98 21.40 -40.17
CA ASP A 340 -13.76 21.51 -38.72
C ASP A 340 -12.80 22.67 -38.40
N ALA A 341 -11.76 22.87 -39.22
CA ALA A 341 -10.86 24.02 -39.12
C ALA A 341 -11.57 25.36 -39.42
N ALA A 342 -12.43 25.42 -40.44
CA ALA A 342 -13.22 26.61 -40.77
C ALA A 342 -14.19 26.98 -39.64
N VAL A 343 -14.86 25.99 -39.02
CA VAL A 343 -15.77 26.19 -37.89
C VAL A 343 -15.00 26.70 -36.65
N THR A 344 -13.79 26.20 -36.41
CA THR A 344 -12.92 26.69 -35.34
C THR A 344 -12.54 28.15 -35.57
N LEU A 345 -12.15 28.53 -36.79
CA LEU A 345 -11.79 29.90 -37.13
C LEU A 345 -13.00 30.86 -37.08
N LEU A 346 -14.19 30.42 -37.47
CA LEU A 346 -15.43 31.19 -37.33
C LEU A 346 -15.83 31.40 -35.87
N THR A 347 -15.57 30.41 -35.00
CA THR A 347 -15.81 30.54 -33.56
C THR A 347 -14.90 31.59 -32.94
N ASP A 348 -13.63 31.62 -33.34
CA ASP A 348 -12.68 32.66 -32.93
C ASP A 348 -13.10 34.06 -33.46
N LEU A 349 -13.57 34.15 -34.71
CA LEU A 349 -14.08 35.41 -35.28
C LEU A 349 -15.34 35.90 -34.54
N ARG A 350 -16.22 34.99 -34.10
CA ARG A 350 -17.38 35.33 -33.26
C ARG A 350 -16.91 35.90 -31.91
N ALA A 351 -15.97 35.23 -31.25
CA ALA A 351 -15.40 35.68 -29.97
C ALA A 351 -14.68 37.04 -30.10
N LEU A 352 -14.01 37.30 -31.22
CA LEU A 352 -13.43 38.60 -31.53
C LEU A 352 -14.52 39.67 -31.70
N ALA A 353 -15.58 39.37 -32.45
CA ALA A 353 -16.68 40.30 -32.67
C ALA A 353 -17.45 40.63 -31.38
N GLU A 354 -17.64 39.65 -30.49
CA GLU A 354 -18.23 39.86 -29.16
C GLU A 354 -17.35 40.77 -28.28
N ARG A 355 -16.02 40.57 -28.30
CA ARG A 355 -15.06 41.41 -27.57
C ARG A 355 -15.10 42.86 -28.04
N ASP A 356 -15.16 43.06 -29.35
CA ASP A 356 -15.08 44.39 -29.97
C ASP A 356 -16.46 45.06 -30.13
N GLY A 357 -17.56 44.41 -29.71
CA GLY A 357 -18.93 44.92 -29.84
C GLY A 357 -19.49 44.92 -31.27
N ARG A 358 -18.88 44.15 -32.18
CA ARG A 358 -19.20 44.07 -33.62
C ARG A 358 -20.04 42.83 -33.98
N THR A 359 -20.78 42.27 -33.04
CA THR A 359 -21.57 41.03 -33.22
C THR A 359 -22.57 41.11 -34.39
N HIS A 360 -23.11 42.29 -34.69
CA HIS A 360 -24.02 42.48 -35.83
C HIS A 360 -23.33 42.28 -37.18
N GLU A 361 -22.10 42.79 -37.35
CA GLU A 361 -21.32 42.62 -38.58
C GLU A 361 -20.92 41.16 -38.78
N PHE A 362 -20.52 40.47 -37.71
CA PHE A 362 -20.25 39.04 -37.74
C PHE A 362 -21.49 38.24 -38.16
N THR A 363 -22.65 38.52 -37.57
CA THR A 363 -23.91 37.83 -37.88
C THR A 363 -24.32 38.03 -39.34
N GLN A 364 -24.11 39.23 -39.88
CA GLN A 364 -24.38 39.53 -41.28
C GLN A 364 -23.45 38.72 -42.22
N ARG A 365 -22.14 38.70 -41.93
CA ARG A 365 -21.15 37.94 -42.71
C ARG A 365 -21.37 36.42 -42.59
N SER A 366 -21.67 35.91 -41.39
CA SER A 366 -21.95 34.48 -41.18
C SER A 366 -23.23 34.03 -41.89
N THR A 367 -24.28 34.87 -41.89
CA THR A 367 -25.53 34.59 -42.61
C THR A 367 -25.30 34.55 -44.13
N ALA A 368 -24.52 35.48 -44.67
CA ALA A 368 -24.14 35.49 -46.08
C ALA A 368 -23.35 34.21 -46.46
N LEU A 369 -22.41 33.80 -45.60
CA LEU A 369 -21.64 32.56 -45.78
C LEU A 369 -22.54 31.31 -45.79
N ARG A 370 -23.51 31.24 -44.87
CA ARG A 370 -24.50 30.14 -44.81
C ARG A 370 -25.34 30.10 -46.09
N GLN A 371 -25.78 31.24 -46.61
CA GLN A 371 -26.54 31.33 -47.85
C GLN A 371 -25.72 30.88 -49.07
N GLN A 372 -24.46 31.32 -49.17
CA GLN A 372 -23.54 30.95 -50.24
C GLN A 372 -23.24 29.44 -50.27
N HIS A 373 -23.26 28.79 -49.11
CA HIS A 373 -22.96 27.37 -48.96
C HIS A 373 -24.17 26.50 -48.59
N ALA A 374 -25.40 26.98 -48.85
CA ALA A 374 -26.65 26.28 -48.55
C ALA A 374 -26.75 24.87 -49.18
N ARG A 375 -25.98 24.59 -50.24
CA ARG A 375 -25.92 23.28 -50.91
C ARG A 375 -24.97 22.27 -50.25
N LYS A 376 -24.34 22.59 -49.11
CA LYS A 376 -23.37 21.74 -48.39
C LYS A 376 -23.92 21.32 -47.00
N PRO A 377 -24.78 20.29 -46.92
CA PRO A 377 -25.48 19.93 -45.68
C PRO A 377 -24.54 19.54 -44.53
N SER A 378 -23.42 18.87 -44.81
CA SER A 378 -22.44 18.47 -43.79
C SER A 378 -21.71 19.63 -43.12
N LEU A 379 -21.61 20.79 -43.80
CA LEU A 379 -21.03 22.02 -43.24
C LEU A 379 -22.07 22.73 -42.36
N LEU A 380 -23.32 22.81 -42.81
CA LEU A 380 -24.41 23.42 -42.06
C LEU A 380 -24.62 22.73 -40.71
N VAL A 381 -24.59 21.39 -40.67
CA VAL A 381 -24.68 20.63 -39.41
C VAL A 381 -23.57 21.01 -38.43
N ARG A 382 -22.34 21.21 -38.90
CA ARG A 382 -21.20 21.59 -38.04
C ARG A 382 -21.30 23.04 -37.55
N LEU A 383 -21.80 23.95 -38.39
CA LEU A 383 -22.08 25.34 -38.00
C LEU A 383 -23.19 25.40 -36.95
N ASP A 384 -24.25 24.62 -37.13
CA ASP A 384 -25.35 24.54 -36.15
C ASP A 384 -24.88 23.95 -34.81
N GLN A 385 -24.02 22.93 -34.84
CA GLN A 385 -23.38 22.36 -33.65
C GLN A 385 -22.48 23.35 -32.90
N ALA A 386 -21.85 24.29 -33.60
CA ALA A 386 -21.03 25.35 -33.02
C ALA A 386 -21.84 26.63 -32.68
N HIS A 387 -23.17 26.60 -32.90
CA HIS A 387 -24.08 27.73 -32.74
C HIS A 387 -23.69 28.97 -33.57
N LEU A 388 -23.21 28.78 -34.80
CA LEU A 388 -22.71 29.83 -35.71
C LEU A 388 -23.67 30.26 -36.82
#